data_AF-A0A7K1TGB4-F1
#
_entry.id   AF-A0A7K1TGB4-F1
#
_cell.length_a   1.000
_cell.length_b   1.000
_cell.length_c   1.000
_cell.angle_alpha   90.00
_cell.angle_beta   90.00
_cell.angle_gamma   90.00
#
_symmetry.space_group_name_H-M   'P 1'
#
loop_
_entity.id
_entity.type
_entity.pdbx_description
1 polymer ?
#
loop_
_entity_poly.entity_id
_entity_poly.type
_entity_poly.pdbx_seq_one_letter_code
_entity_poly.pdbx_strand_id
1 'polypeptide(L)'
;MAVDLAQLQQILDNAQKADAFKGDVKRALRKVSSLLVNLQGAVDEAESLLSDDYTPTVKERKARTPRVAQVDGAAEVDPEAPYGRKKDGTPKHKPGRSK
;
A
#
# COMPACT_ATOMS: atom_id res chain seq x y z
N MET A 1 7.96 -49.17 -41.28
CA MET A 1 7.19 -48.83 -40.07
C MET A 1 6.50 -47.52 -40.35
N ALA A 2 5.18 -47.51 -40.51
CA ALA A 2 4.44 -46.28 -40.75
C ALA A 2 4.47 -45.46 -39.45
N VAL A 3 5.09 -44.29 -39.51
CA VAL A 3 5.09 -43.34 -38.39
C VAL A 3 3.65 -42.86 -38.24
N ASP A 4 3.01 -43.23 -37.14
CA ASP A 4 1.64 -42.84 -36.83
C ASP A 4 1.62 -41.36 -36.43
N LEU A 5 1.26 -40.50 -37.40
CA LEU A 5 1.21 -39.05 -37.23
C LEU A 5 0.27 -38.64 -36.08
N ALA A 6 -0.76 -39.43 -35.78
CA ALA A 6 -1.66 -39.17 -34.66
C ALA A 6 -0.96 -39.34 -33.31
N GLN A 7 -0.11 -40.36 -33.18
CA GLN A 7 0.69 -40.58 -31.97
C GLN A 7 1.72 -39.47 -31.77
N LEU A 8 2.35 -39.00 -32.85
CA LEU A 8 3.27 -37.86 -32.79
C LEU A 8 2.57 -36.56 -32.34
N GLN A 9 1.38 -36.28 -32.87
CA GLN A 9 0.58 -35.12 -32.46
C GLN A 9 0.22 -35.21 -30.96
N GLN A 10 -0.17 -36.40 -30.49
CA GLN A 10 -0.50 -36.62 -29.09
C GLN A 10 0.71 -36.45 -28.16
N ILE A 11 1.89 -36.89 -28.58
CA ILE A 11 3.15 -36.69 -27.84
C ILE A 11 3.49 -35.19 -27.76
N LEU A 12 3.32 -34.44 -28.85
CA LEU A 12 3.57 -32.99 -28.87
C LEU A 12 2.61 -32.23 -27.96
N ASP A 13 1.31 -32.54 -28.00
CA ASP A 13 0.31 -31.91 -27.14
C ASP A 13 0.58 -32.19 -25.65
N ASN A 14 1.02 -33.41 -25.33
CA ASN A 14 1.40 -33.79 -23.97
C ASN A 14 2.69 -33.06 -23.52
N ALA A 15 3.68 -32.93 -24.40
CA ALA A 15 4.91 -32.20 -24.11
C ALA A 15 4.63 -30.71 -23.82
N GLN A 16 3.79 -30.06 -24.62
CA GLN A 16 3.40 -28.65 -24.39
C GLN A 16 2.68 -28.45 -23.05
N LYS A 17 1.76 -29.37 -22.70
CA LYS A 17 1.08 -29.33 -21.40
C LYS A 17 2.06 -29.55 -20.23
N ALA A 18 3.03 -30.44 -20.39
CA ALA A 18 4.05 -30.69 -19.37
C ALA A 18 4.94 -29.45 -19.13
N ASP A 19 5.31 -28.73 -20.19
CA ASP A 19 6.09 -27.50 -20.06
C ASP A 19 5.30 -26.36 -19.40
N ALA A 20 4.02 -26.21 -19.73
CA ALA A 20 3.14 -25.26 -19.06
C ALA A 20 3.01 -25.57 -17.55
N PHE A 21 2.74 -26.84 -17.22
CA PHE A 21 2.65 -27.31 -15.84
C PHE A 21 3.93 -27.07 -15.05
N LYS A 22 5.09 -27.34 -15.66
CA LYS A 22 6.41 -27.07 -15.06
C LYS A 22 6.61 -25.58 -14.77
N GLY A 23 6.13 -24.70 -15.66
CA GLY A 23 6.13 -23.25 -15.45
C GLY A 23 5.30 -22.84 -14.23
N ASP A 24 4.10 -23.38 -14.11
CA ASP A 24 3.20 -23.09 -13.00
C ASP A 24 3.73 -23.62 -11.66
N VAL A 25 4.29 -24.84 -11.64
CA VAL A 25 4.95 -25.40 -10.44
C VAL A 25 6.12 -24.53 -10.01
N LYS A 26 6.97 -24.07 -10.93
CA LYS A 26 8.07 -23.14 -10.60
C LYS A 26 7.54 -21.83 -10.02
N ARG A 27 6.45 -21.29 -10.55
CA ARG A 27 5.83 -20.06 -10.05
C ARG A 27 5.24 -20.26 -8.65
N ALA A 28 4.56 -21.39 -8.41
CA ALA A 28 4.03 -21.75 -7.11
C ALA A 28 5.15 -21.90 -6.07
N LEU A 29 6.24 -22.61 -6.41
CA LEU A 29 7.41 -22.76 -5.54
C LEU A 29 8.05 -21.42 -5.17
N ARG A 30 8.17 -20.48 -6.12
CA ARG A 30 8.66 -19.13 -5.82
C ARG A 30 7.77 -18.39 -4.82
N LYS A 31 6.44 -18.51 -4.96
CA LYS A 31 5.50 -17.92 -4.00
C LYS A 31 5.64 -18.53 -2.61
N VAL A 32 5.69 -19.86 -2.52
CA VAL A 32 5.88 -20.57 -1.25
C VAL A 32 7.20 -20.16 -0.60
N SER A 33 8.29 -20.09 -1.37
CA SER A 33 9.59 -19.64 -0.86
C SER A 33 9.52 -18.21 -0.31
N SER A 34 8.86 -17.28 -1.02
CA SER A 34 8.68 -15.91 -0.50
C SER A 34 7.86 -15.85 0.78
N LEU A 35 6.83 -16.70 0.91
CA LEU A 35 6.02 -16.77 2.13
C LEU A 35 6.83 -17.31 3.32
N LEU A 36 7.70 -18.29 3.09
CA LEU A 36 8.59 -18.83 4.13
C LEU A 36 9.58 -17.77 4.62
N VAL A 37 10.18 -16.99 3.71
CA VAL A 37 11.08 -15.89 4.07
C VAL A 37 10.35 -14.83 4.90
N ASN A 38 9.14 -14.44 4.48
CA ASN A 38 8.34 -13.47 5.23
C ASN A 38 7.94 -14.00 6.62
N LEU A 39 7.60 -15.29 6.70
CA LEU A 39 7.23 -15.91 7.97
C LEU A 39 8.42 -15.96 8.93
N GLN A 40 9.61 -16.29 8.42
CA GLN A 40 10.84 -16.24 9.21
C GLN A 40 11.11 -14.82 9.73
N GLY A 41 11.00 -13.80 8.89
CA GLY A 41 11.14 -12.40 9.33
C GLY A 41 10.11 -11.99 10.40
N ALA A 42 8.85 -12.45 10.27
CA ALA A 42 7.82 -12.19 11.28
C ALA A 42 8.10 -12.91 12.61
N VAL A 43 8.68 -14.12 12.57
CA VAL A 43 9.13 -14.82 13.78
C VAL A 43 10.28 -14.07 14.44
N ASP A 44 11.29 -13.66 13.68
CA ASP A 44 12.43 -12.89 14.19
C ASP A 44 11.97 -11.56 14.83
N GLU A 45 11.00 -10.86 14.21
CA GLU A 45 10.37 -9.67 14.78
C GLU A 45 9.62 -9.97 16.09
N ALA A 46 8.87 -11.08 16.13
CA ALA A 46 8.15 -11.50 17.33
C ALA A 46 9.10 -11.87 18.48
N GLU A 47 10.19 -12.59 18.18
CA GLU A 47 11.24 -12.91 19.15
C GLU A 47 11.91 -11.65 19.69
N SER A 48 12.21 -10.67 18.82
CA SER A 48 12.75 -9.37 19.21
C SER A 48 11.80 -8.60 20.15
N LEU A 49 10.50 -8.60 19.85
CA LEU A 49 9.48 -7.95 20.69
C LEU A 49 9.30 -8.63 22.05
N LEU A 50 9.51 -9.94 22.12
CA LEU A 50 9.39 -10.75 23.33
C LEU A 50 10.70 -10.82 24.14
N SER A 51 11.80 -10.29 23.61
CA SER A 51 13.09 -10.25 24.29
C SER A 51 13.03 -9.36 25.53
N ASP A 52 13.66 -9.81 26.62
CA ASP A 52 13.78 -9.06 27.88
C ASP A 52 14.53 -7.73 27.71
N ASP A 53 15.41 -7.64 26.71
CA ASP A 53 16.20 -6.44 26.38
C ASP A 53 15.48 -5.48 25.41
N TYR A 54 14.22 -5.77 25.04
CA TYR A 54 13.50 -4.95 24.07
C TYR A 54 13.23 -3.53 24.60
N THR A 55 13.78 -2.54 23.90
CA THR A 55 13.44 -1.13 24.13
C THR A 55 12.58 -0.61 22.99
N PRO A 56 11.34 -0.16 23.26
CA PRO A 56 10.45 0.32 22.21
C PRO A 56 11.05 1.56 21.54
N THR A 57 11.10 1.53 20.22
CA THR A 57 11.58 2.68 19.43
C THR A 57 10.61 3.85 19.59
N VAL A 58 11.01 4.84 20.37
CA VAL A 58 10.25 6.08 20.53
C VAL A 58 10.29 6.83 19.20
N LYS A 59 9.17 6.83 18.47
CA LYS A 59 9.02 7.68 17.29
C LYS A 59 9.05 9.13 17.74
N GLU A 60 10.19 9.79 17.53
CA GLU A 60 10.32 11.22 17.75
C GLU A 60 9.29 11.96 16.87
N ARG A 61 8.32 12.58 17.53
CA ARG A 61 7.36 13.45 16.85
C ARG A 61 8.11 14.70 16.46
N LYS A 62 8.36 14.89 15.16
CA LYS A 62 8.82 16.18 14.63
C LYS A 62 7.90 17.28 15.18
N ALA A 63 8.49 18.29 15.83
CA ALA A 63 7.76 19.43 16.31
C ALA A 63 6.95 20.03 15.15
N ARG A 64 5.64 20.15 15.32
CA ARG A 64 4.82 20.87 14.34
C ARG A 64 5.27 22.32 14.36
N THR A 65 5.75 22.82 13.23
CA THR A 65 5.94 24.26 13.02
C THR A 65 4.58 24.93 13.21
N PRO A 66 4.42 25.85 14.17
CA PRO A 66 3.19 26.62 14.27
C PRO A 66 2.99 27.36 12.95
N ARG A 67 1.75 27.37 12.45
CA ARG A 67 1.36 28.15 11.27
C ARG A 67 1.56 29.62 11.62
N VAL A 68 2.74 30.15 11.30
CA VAL A 68 2.95 31.60 11.23
C VAL A 68 1.86 32.09 10.29
N ALA A 69 1.00 32.97 10.81
CA ALA A 69 0.04 33.67 9.97
C ALA A 69 0.84 34.27 8.81
N GLN A 70 0.58 33.80 7.59
CA GLN A 70 1.10 34.44 6.39
C GLN A 70 0.64 35.89 6.48
N VAL A 71 1.58 36.78 6.80
CA VAL A 71 1.45 38.21 6.66
C VAL A 71 1.59 38.49 5.17
N ASP A 72 0.56 38.13 4.41
CA ASP A 72 0.40 38.50 3.00
C ASP A 72 -1.08 38.79 2.78
N GLY A 73 -1.43 40.06 2.90
CA GLY A 73 -2.77 40.57 2.58
C GLY A 73 -3.61 40.85 3.82
N ALA A 74 -3.63 42.13 4.21
CA ALA A 74 -4.55 42.69 5.19
C ALA A 74 -6.02 42.38 4.84
N ALA A 75 -6.56 41.31 5.41
CA ALA A 75 -8.00 41.18 5.55
C ALA A 75 -8.33 41.66 6.96
N GLU A 76 -8.56 42.98 7.12
CA GLU A 76 -9.19 43.53 8.33
C GLU A 76 -10.36 42.63 8.72
N VAL A 77 -10.22 41.93 9.83
CA VAL A 77 -11.29 41.10 10.38
C VAL A 77 -12.22 42.07 11.08
N ASP A 78 -13.35 42.38 10.44
CA ASP A 78 -14.44 43.13 11.07
C ASP A 78 -15.02 42.28 12.21
N PRO A 79 -14.93 42.72 13.47
CA PRO A 79 -15.39 41.97 14.63
C PRO A 79 -16.91 41.78 14.68
N GLU A 80 -17.70 42.50 13.87
CA GLU A 80 -19.17 42.37 13.82
C GLU A 80 -19.67 41.36 12.77
N ALA A 81 -18.79 40.80 11.92
CA ALA A 81 -19.22 39.83 10.93
C ALA A 81 -19.53 38.46 11.57
N PRO A 82 -20.76 37.91 11.44
CA PRO A 82 -21.11 36.62 12.02
C PRO A 82 -20.25 35.49 11.43
N TYR A 83 -19.70 34.67 12.32
CA TYR A 83 -18.70 33.63 12.01
C TYR A 83 -19.12 32.77 10.81
N GLY A 84 -18.24 32.67 9.81
CA GLY A 84 -18.46 31.85 8.61
C GLY A 84 -18.98 32.58 7.37
N ARG A 85 -19.11 33.91 7.41
CA ARG A 85 -19.37 34.75 6.23
C ARG A 85 -18.11 35.51 5.79
N LYS A 86 -18.09 35.90 4.52
CA LYS A 86 -17.08 36.82 3.96
C LYS A 86 -17.46 38.27 4.32
N LYS A 87 -16.57 39.24 4.04
CA LYS A 87 -16.79 40.67 4.34
C LYS A 87 -18.05 41.23 3.67
N ASP A 88 -18.40 40.70 2.50
CA ASP A 88 -19.61 41.00 1.72
C ASP A 88 -20.87 40.30 2.25
N GLY A 89 -20.81 39.65 3.41
CA GLY A 89 -21.94 38.96 4.02
C GLY A 89 -22.32 37.64 3.34
N THR A 90 -21.63 37.22 2.28
CA THR A 90 -21.90 35.93 1.64
C THR A 90 -21.32 34.75 2.44
N PRO A 91 -22.00 33.59 2.49
CA PRO A 91 -21.46 32.41 3.17
C PRO A 91 -20.12 31.95 2.58
N LYS A 92 -19.14 31.60 3.43
CA LYS A 92 -17.93 30.91 2.97
C LYS A 92 -18.32 29.49 2.55
N HIS A 93 -18.37 29.22 1.25
CA HIS A 93 -18.62 27.88 0.73
C HIS A 93 -17.55 26.92 1.26
N LYS A 94 -17.96 25.93 2.08
CA LYS A 94 -17.15 24.74 2.33
C LYS A 94 -17.43 23.76 1.18
N PRO A 95 -16.43 23.35 0.39
CA PRO A 95 -16.63 22.26 -0.56
C PRO A 95 -16.73 20.96 0.27
N GLY A 96 -17.81 20.21 0.10
CA GLY A 96 -17.92 18.86 0.70
C GLY A 96 -19.17 18.54 1.52
N ARG A 97 -20.30 19.24 1.32
CA ARG A 97 -21.58 18.75 1.84
C ARG A 97 -22.67 18.81 0.78
N SER A 98 -22.58 17.92 -0.21
CA SER A 98 -23.79 17.42 -0.88
C SER A 98 -24.56 16.58 0.13
N LYS A 99 -25.89 16.78 0.20
CA LYS A 99 -26.80 15.87 0.88
C LYS A 99 -26.93 14.57 0.11
#